data_AF-A0A0P9D8R0-F1
#
_entry.id   AF-A0A0P9D8R0-F1
#
_cell.length_a   1.000
_cell.length_b   1.000
_cell.length_c   1.000
_cell.angle_alpha   90.00
_cell.angle_beta   90.00
_cell.angle_gamma   90.00
#
_symmetry.space_group_name_H-M   'P 1'
#
loop_
_entity.id
_entity.type
_entity.pdbx_description
1 polymer ?
#
loop_
_entity_poly.entity_id
_entity_poly.type
_entity_poly.pdbx_seq_one_letter_code
_entity_poly.pdbx_strand_id
1 'polypeptide(L)'
;MFTGVTVRDDTLSFQAYTTTKGGSTELYDAYSIKKTAAKPNKVENAKATLTADGQVKLTWNAPGTGAAVEGYRIYEQNDAAGPNWMAKVRHSDGTTAYSYTVAKKDPSQSYRFVIKAVSGRLNSDPVVAEYTAGK
;
A
#
# COMPACT_ATOMS: atom_id res chain seq x y z
N MET A 1 28.08 -29.17 5.78
CA MET A 1 27.81 -27.72 5.92
C MET A 1 26.32 -27.53 5.77
N PHE A 2 25.70 -26.69 6.59
CA PHE A 2 24.30 -26.29 6.42
C PHE A 2 24.17 -24.79 6.73
N THR A 3 23.06 -24.18 6.31
CA THR A 3 22.81 -22.75 6.51
C THR A 3 21.53 -22.55 7.29
N GLY A 4 21.62 -21.84 8.42
CA GLY A 4 20.45 -21.30 9.11
C GLY A 4 19.96 -20.05 8.39
N VAL A 5 18.65 -19.97 8.16
CA VAL A 5 18.00 -18.78 7.59
C VAL A 5 17.05 -18.21 8.63
N THR A 6 17.22 -16.92 8.95
CA THR A 6 16.31 -16.19 9.83
C THR A 6 15.66 -15.05 9.06
N VAL A 7 14.34 -14.99 9.11
CA VAL A 7 13.53 -13.90 8.52
C VAL A 7 12.90 -13.09 9.64
N ARG A 8 13.15 -11.78 9.64
CA ARG A 8 12.47 -10.78 10.48
C ARG A 8 11.78 -9.76 9.57
N ASP A 9 11.02 -8.84 10.15
CA ASP A 9 10.27 -7.82 9.40
C ASP A 9 11.14 -6.98 8.44
N ASP A 10 12.37 -6.68 8.84
CA ASP A 10 13.30 -5.86 8.07
C ASP A 10 14.63 -6.55 7.74
N THR A 11 14.88 -7.78 8.17
CA THR A 11 16.20 -8.41 8.03
C THR A 11 16.08 -9.87 7.60
N LEU A 12 16.87 -10.25 6.60
CA LEU A 12 17.11 -11.63 6.20
C LEU A 12 18.56 -11.98 6.54
N SER A 13 18.76 -12.97 7.41
CA SER A 13 20.09 -13.40 7.87
C SER A 13 20.37 -14.84 7.47
N PHE A 14 21.61 -15.09 7.08
CA PHE A 14 22.17 -16.40 6.76
C PHE A 14 23.34 -16.67 7.69
N GLN A 15 23.34 -17.84 8.34
CA GLN A 15 24.44 -18.32 9.17
C GLN A 15 24.90 -19.67 8.60
N ALA A 16 26.12 -19.74 8.06
CA ALA A 16 26.69 -20.96 7.53
C ALA A 16 27.41 -21.73 8.65
N TYR A 17 27.10 -23.00 8.80
CA TYR A 17 27.68 -23.87 9.82
C TYR A 17 28.47 -25.01 9.17
N THR A 18 29.62 -25.32 9.73
CA THR A 18 30.40 -26.51 9.37
C THR A 18 30.32 -27.54 10.49
N THR A 19 30.40 -28.82 10.14
CA THR A 19 30.44 -29.91 11.11
C THR A 19 31.82 -30.54 11.02
N THR A 20 32.55 -30.58 12.13
CA THR A 20 33.85 -31.23 12.19
C THR A 20 33.69 -32.75 12.13
N LYS A 21 34.77 -33.46 11.78
CA LYS A 21 34.80 -34.94 11.76
C LYS A 21 34.42 -35.56 13.13
N GLY A 22 34.60 -34.82 14.23
CA GLY A 22 34.21 -35.21 15.59
C GLY A 22 32.77 -34.89 15.98
N GLY A 23 31.95 -34.36 15.06
CA GLY A 23 30.52 -34.10 15.28
C GLY A 23 30.18 -32.73 15.86
N SER A 24 31.17 -31.90 16.20
CA SER A 24 30.92 -30.50 16.63
C SER A 24 30.41 -29.68 15.44
N THR A 25 29.37 -28.90 15.67
CA THR A 25 28.83 -27.95 14.69
C THR A 25 29.17 -26.54 15.12
N GLU A 26 29.87 -25.81 14.26
CA GLU A 26 30.38 -24.46 14.53
C GLU A 26 29.93 -23.48 13.46
N LEU A 27 29.65 -22.25 13.87
CA LEU A 27 29.37 -21.14 12.97
C LEU A 27 30.65 -20.82 12.19
N TYR A 28 30.55 -20.87 10.87
CA TYR A 28 31.65 -20.60 9.95
C TYR A 28 31.60 -19.17 9.41
N ASP A 29 30.43 -18.72 8.98
CA ASP A 29 30.23 -17.38 8.40
C ASP A 29 28.80 -16.89 8.65
N ALA A 30 28.59 -15.58 8.59
CA ALA A 30 27.28 -14.96 8.72
C ALA A 30 27.13 -13.74 7.80
N TYR A 31 25.98 -13.67 7.13
CA TYR A 31 25.62 -12.55 6.27
C TYR A 31 24.19 -12.09 6.57
N SER A 32 23.90 -10.81 6.40
CA SER A 32 22.55 -10.27 6.60
C SER A 32 22.23 -9.17 5.59
N ILE A 33 20.99 -9.14 5.12
CA ILE A 33 20.42 -8.08 4.29
C ILE A 33 19.36 -7.36 5.11
N LYS A 34 19.47 -6.04 5.23
CA LYS A 34 18.47 -5.19 5.88
C LYS A 34 17.66 -4.41 4.86
N LYS A 35 16.34 -4.47 4.96
CA LYS A 35 15.38 -3.67 4.21
C LYS A 35 15.42 -2.23 4.74
N THR A 36 15.78 -1.30 3.87
CA THR A 36 15.88 0.14 4.20
C THR A 36 14.71 0.96 3.67
N ALA A 37 13.87 0.38 2.80
CA ALA A 37 12.71 1.07 2.24
C ALA A 37 11.68 1.37 3.33
N ALA A 38 11.29 2.64 3.47
CA ALA A 38 10.26 3.09 4.39
C ALA A 38 8.87 3.07 3.73
N LYS A 39 7.84 2.75 4.52
CA LYS A 39 6.44 2.82 4.08
C LYS A 39 6.07 4.29 3.82
N PRO A 40 5.33 4.62 2.74
CA PRO A 40 4.84 5.98 2.56
C PRO A 40 3.79 6.31 3.62
N ASN A 41 3.68 7.60 3.95
CA ASN A 41 2.59 8.09 4.80
C ASN A 41 1.24 8.00 4.06
N LYS A 42 0.16 7.98 4.82
CA LYS A 42 -1.20 7.90 4.28
C LYS A 42 -1.56 9.18 3.53
N VAL A 43 -2.47 9.07 2.56
CA VAL A 43 -3.01 10.24 1.85
C VAL A 43 -3.74 11.17 2.80
N GLU A 44 -3.86 12.44 2.44
CA GLU A 44 -4.54 13.45 3.23
C GLU A 44 -5.85 13.86 2.57
N ASN A 45 -6.80 14.39 3.36
CA ASN A 45 -8.07 14.96 2.87
C ASN A 45 -8.84 14.09 1.86
N ALA A 46 -8.81 12.77 2.03
CA ALA A 46 -9.52 11.85 1.14
C ALA A 46 -11.04 12.04 1.28
N LYS A 47 -11.73 12.21 0.15
CA LYS A 47 -13.17 12.41 0.07
C LYS A 47 -13.75 11.68 -1.14
N ALA A 48 -15.01 11.27 -1.04
CA ALA A 48 -15.81 10.77 -2.15
C ALA A 48 -17.06 11.64 -2.29
N THR A 49 -17.36 12.11 -3.49
CA THR A 49 -18.53 12.93 -3.78
C THR A 49 -19.25 12.44 -5.04
N LEU A 50 -20.58 12.57 -5.06
CA LEU A 50 -21.35 12.33 -6.28
C LEU A 50 -21.22 13.53 -7.23
N THR A 51 -20.97 13.28 -8.51
CA THR A 51 -20.99 14.30 -9.56
C THR A 51 -22.40 14.47 -10.13
N ALA A 52 -22.65 15.60 -10.81
CA ALA A 52 -23.92 15.85 -11.50
C ALA A 52 -24.27 14.75 -12.54
N ASP A 53 -23.26 14.09 -13.10
CA ASP A 53 -23.42 13.00 -14.09
C ASP A 53 -23.66 11.62 -13.44
N GLY A 54 -23.82 11.55 -12.12
CA GLY A 54 -24.04 10.31 -11.37
C GLY A 54 -22.79 9.44 -11.21
N GLN A 55 -21.61 10.05 -11.22
CA GLN A 55 -20.33 9.35 -10.99
C GLN A 55 -19.84 9.62 -9.56
N VAL A 56 -19.02 8.74 -9.00
CA VAL A 56 -18.36 9.02 -7.71
C VAL A 56 -16.96 9.56 -7.98
N LYS A 57 -16.71 10.80 -7.60
CA LYS A 57 -15.40 11.45 -7.67
C LYS A 57 -14.67 11.29 -6.34
N LEU A 58 -13.51 10.66 -6.41
CA LEU A 58 -12.56 10.58 -5.31
C LEU A 58 -11.58 11.74 -5.43
N THR A 59 -11.26 12.38 -4.30
CA THR A 59 -10.21 13.40 -4.21
C THR A 59 -9.35 13.16 -2.98
N TRP A 60 -8.04 13.36 -3.09
CA TRP A 60 -7.11 13.27 -1.96
C TRP A 60 -5.86 14.11 -2.23
N ASN A 61 -5.10 14.38 -1.17
CA ASN A 61 -3.79 15.00 -1.25
C ASN A 61 -2.68 13.97 -1.03
N ALA A 62 -1.53 14.20 -1.67
CA ALA A 62 -0.31 13.47 -1.34
C ALA A 62 0.07 13.74 0.13
N PRO A 63 0.72 12.78 0.81
CA PRO A 63 1.28 13.05 2.14
C PRO A 63 2.33 14.17 2.06
N GLY A 64 2.31 15.11 3.01
CA GLY A 64 3.29 16.20 3.05
C GLY A 64 4.70 15.78 3.46
N THR A 65 4.86 14.60 4.05
CA THR A 65 6.14 14.05 4.54
C THR A 65 6.20 12.53 4.36
N GLY A 66 7.38 11.94 4.54
CA GLY A 66 7.59 10.48 4.51
C GLY A 66 8.30 10.01 3.25
N ALA A 67 8.22 8.70 2.99
CA ALA A 67 8.84 8.12 1.79
C ALA A 67 8.21 8.65 0.50
N ALA A 68 9.01 8.75 -0.56
CA ALA A 68 8.56 9.20 -1.87
C ALA A 68 7.41 8.33 -2.39
N VAL A 69 6.35 8.98 -2.86
CA VAL A 69 5.15 8.32 -3.39
C VAL A 69 5.31 8.14 -4.90
N GLU A 70 5.15 6.91 -5.38
CA GLU A 70 5.16 6.56 -6.81
C GLU A 70 3.75 6.48 -7.40
N GLY A 71 2.74 6.38 -6.53
CA GLY A 71 1.33 6.39 -6.92
C GLY A 71 0.40 5.98 -5.80
N TYR A 72 -0.83 5.66 -6.18
CA TYR A 72 -1.93 5.36 -5.28
C TYR A 72 -2.65 4.10 -5.74
N ARG A 73 -2.98 3.22 -4.79
CA ARG A 73 -3.90 2.09 -4.99
C ARG A 73 -5.24 2.45 -4.35
N ILE A 74 -6.30 2.18 -5.08
CA ILE A 74 -7.68 2.41 -4.66
C ILE A 74 -8.44 1.09 -4.79
N TYR A 75 -9.21 0.71 -3.79
CA TYR A 75 -10.15 -0.40 -3.87
C TYR A 75 -11.44 -0.07 -3.14
N GLU A 76 -12.53 -0.72 -3.51
CA GLU A 76 -13.81 -0.61 -2.81
C GLU A 76 -13.94 -1.75 -1.80
N GLN A 77 -14.43 -1.47 -0.59
CA GLN A 77 -14.36 -2.41 0.54
C GLN A 77 -15.53 -3.42 0.57
N ASN A 78 -16.66 -3.10 -0.04
CA ASN A 78 -17.94 -3.80 0.15
C ASN A 78 -18.50 -4.38 -1.16
N ASP A 79 -17.68 -4.46 -2.21
CA ASP A 79 -18.06 -4.82 -3.58
C ASP A 79 -19.21 -3.98 -4.18
N ALA A 80 -19.50 -2.81 -3.60
CA ALA A 80 -20.55 -1.91 -4.08
C ALA A 80 -20.22 -1.35 -5.48
N ALA A 81 -18.92 -1.17 -5.77
CA ALA A 81 -18.44 -0.81 -7.11
C ALA A 81 -18.28 -2.03 -8.05
N GLY A 82 -18.64 -3.23 -7.59
CA GLY A 82 -18.43 -4.51 -8.24
C GLY A 82 -17.34 -5.34 -7.54
N PRO A 83 -17.36 -6.67 -7.72
CA PRO A 83 -16.44 -7.57 -7.05
C PRO A 83 -14.99 -7.27 -7.39
N ASN A 84 -14.13 -7.18 -6.37
CA ASN A 84 -12.68 -6.92 -6.52
C ASN A 84 -12.34 -5.63 -7.27
N TRP A 85 -13.24 -4.64 -7.28
CA TRP A 85 -12.99 -3.39 -7.98
C TRP A 85 -11.75 -2.67 -7.43
N MET A 86 -10.85 -2.25 -8.33
CA MET A 86 -9.64 -1.52 -7.97
C MET A 86 -9.21 -0.54 -9.06
N ALA A 87 -8.45 0.49 -8.65
CA ALA A 87 -7.82 1.44 -9.53
C ALA A 87 -6.41 1.80 -9.06
N LYS A 88 -5.60 2.32 -9.99
CA LYS A 88 -4.26 2.84 -9.72
C LYS A 88 -4.11 4.22 -10.33
N VAL A 89 -3.50 5.13 -9.60
CA VAL A 89 -3.17 6.48 -10.07
C VAL A 89 -1.67 6.68 -9.90
N ARG A 90 -0.95 7.06 -10.96
CA ARG A 90 0.49 7.33 -10.88
C ARG A 90 0.73 8.70 -10.24
N HIS A 91 1.80 8.80 -9.46
CA HIS A 91 2.30 10.08 -8.99
C HIS A 91 2.97 10.83 -10.15
N SER A 92 2.89 12.16 -10.11
CA SER A 92 3.63 13.05 -11.00
C SER A 92 4.30 14.14 -10.18
N ASP A 93 5.56 14.44 -10.50
CA ASP A 93 6.36 15.41 -9.77
C ASP A 93 5.66 16.77 -9.69
N GLY A 94 5.75 17.41 -8.53
CA GLY A 94 5.09 18.69 -8.25
C GLY A 94 3.57 18.60 -8.04
N THR A 95 2.96 17.42 -8.15
CA THR A 95 1.51 17.25 -7.97
C THR A 95 1.17 16.84 -6.54
N THR A 96 0.39 17.68 -5.86
CA THR A 96 -0.01 17.49 -4.44
C THR A 96 -1.48 17.17 -4.24
N ALA A 97 -2.31 17.33 -5.28
CA ALA A 97 -3.75 17.06 -5.24
C ALA A 97 -4.13 16.10 -6.39
N TYR A 98 -4.94 15.11 -6.06
CA TYR A 98 -5.30 14.01 -6.95
C TYR A 98 -6.80 13.81 -6.99
N SER A 99 -7.27 13.25 -8.10
CA SER A 99 -8.64 12.77 -8.21
C SER A 99 -8.72 11.51 -9.06
N TYR A 100 -9.78 10.73 -8.83
CA TYR A 100 -10.13 9.59 -9.64
C TYR A 100 -11.65 9.47 -9.71
N THR A 101 -12.19 9.28 -10.91
CA THR A 101 -13.62 9.18 -11.13
C THR A 101 -14.02 7.73 -11.34
N VAL A 102 -14.91 7.24 -10.49
CA VAL A 102 -15.54 5.93 -10.62
C VAL A 102 -16.77 6.10 -11.51
N ALA A 103 -16.70 5.53 -12.71
CA ALA A 103 -17.76 5.63 -13.72
C ALA A 103 -19.12 5.17 -13.18
N LYS A 104 -20.20 5.80 -13.69
CA LYS A 104 -21.60 5.72 -13.25
C LYS A 104 -21.89 4.49 -12.39
N LYS A 105 -22.07 4.75 -11.10
CA LYS A 105 -22.56 3.78 -10.13
C LYS A 105 -23.90 4.26 -9.57
N ASP A 106 -24.61 3.38 -8.88
CA ASP A 106 -25.91 3.68 -8.31
C ASP A 106 -25.80 4.82 -7.28
N PRO A 107 -26.38 6.01 -7.53
CA PRO A 107 -26.30 7.13 -6.59
C PRO A 107 -27.10 6.87 -5.29
N SER A 108 -27.99 5.87 -5.27
CA SER A 108 -28.70 5.44 -4.07
C SER A 108 -27.88 4.49 -3.18
N GLN A 109 -26.70 4.07 -3.64
CA GLN A 109 -25.82 3.15 -2.94
C GLN A 109 -24.69 3.92 -2.23
N SER A 110 -24.38 3.50 -1.00
CA SER A 110 -23.20 3.99 -0.27
C SER A 110 -21.94 3.23 -0.70
N TYR A 111 -20.82 3.94 -0.79
CA TYR A 111 -19.51 3.40 -1.21
C TYR A 111 -18.42 3.70 -0.18
N ARG A 112 -17.53 2.73 0.09
CA ARG A 112 -16.29 2.95 0.87
C ARG A 112 -15.08 2.62 0.02
N PHE A 113 -14.42 3.67 -0.46
CA PHE A 113 -13.17 3.55 -1.20
C PHE A 113 -11.99 3.69 -0.25
N VAL A 114 -11.08 2.72 -0.28
CA VAL A 114 -9.82 2.80 0.45
C VAL A 114 -8.73 3.27 -0.47
N ILE A 115 -8.02 4.33 -0.08
CA ILE A 115 -6.89 4.91 -0.80
C ILE A 115 -5.62 4.66 -0.01
N LYS A 116 -4.59 4.12 -0.68
CA LYS A 116 -3.24 3.91 -0.13
C LYS A 116 -2.20 4.53 -1.03
N ALA A 117 -1.27 5.28 -0.45
CA ALA A 117 -0.06 5.72 -1.14
C ALA A 117 0.90 4.52 -1.32
N VAL A 118 1.67 4.51 -2.41
CA VAL A 118 2.57 3.42 -2.79
C VAL A 118 3.98 3.94 -2.96
N SER A 119 4.96 3.22 -2.41
CA SER A 119 6.40 3.43 -2.63
C SER A 119 7.03 2.05 -2.87
N GLY A 120 7.41 1.77 -4.12
CA GLY A 120 7.77 0.44 -4.59
C GLY A 120 6.73 -0.63 -4.24
N ARG A 121 7.11 -1.58 -3.37
CA ARG A 121 6.23 -2.68 -2.90
C ARG A 121 5.45 -2.34 -1.63
N LEU A 122 5.74 -1.20 -0.99
CA LEU A 122 5.11 -0.78 0.25
C LEU A 122 3.86 0.04 0.00
N ASN A 123 2.89 -0.07 0.91
CA ASN A 123 1.65 0.70 0.87
C ASN A 123 1.45 1.39 2.22
N SER A 124 0.94 2.62 2.21
CA SER A 124 0.60 3.34 3.43
C SER A 124 -0.50 2.66 4.25
N ASP A 125 -0.75 3.20 5.44
CA ASP A 125 -2.01 2.93 6.13
C ASP A 125 -3.20 3.39 5.28
N PRO A 126 -4.35 2.70 5.38
CA PRO A 126 -5.52 3.02 4.58
C PRO A 126 -6.14 4.36 4.99
N VAL A 127 -6.68 5.07 4.02
CA VAL A 127 -7.65 6.16 4.26
C VAL A 127 -8.94 5.84 3.53
N VAL A 128 -10.05 5.92 4.25
CA VAL A 128 -11.38 5.67 3.69
C VAL A 128 -11.97 6.99 3.19
N ALA A 129 -12.30 7.02 1.91
CA ALA A 129 -13.16 8.02 1.29
C ALA A 129 -14.56 7.40 1.14
N GLU A 130 -15.51 7.92 1.91
CA GLU A 130 -16.87 7.39 1.97
C GLU A 130 -17.86 8.33 1.29
N TYR A 131 -18.74 7.75 0.48
CA TYR A 131 -19.95 8.40 -0.01
C TYR A 131 -21.15 7.69 0.61
N THR A 132 -22.02 8.45 1.27
CA THR A 132 -23.26 7.93 1.85
C THR A 132 -24.44 8.43 1.02
N ALA A 133 -25.26 7.51 0.53
CA ALA A 133 -26.48 7.88 -0.17
C ALA A 133 -27.51 8.52 0.77
N GLY A 134 -28.30 9.47 0.26
CA GLY A 134 -29.41 10.08 0.99
C GLY A 134 -29.03 11.10 2.07
N LYS A 135 -27.80 11.61 2.05
CA LYS A 135 -27.35 12.78 2.84
C LYS A 135 -27.14 14.00 1.96
#